data_AF-A0A2E9IVL4-F1
#
_entry.id   AF-A0A2E9IVL4-F1
#
_cell.length_a   1.000
_cell.length_b   1.000
_cell.length_c   1.000
_cell.angle_alpha   90.00
_cell.angle_beta   90.00
_cell.angle_gamma   90.00
#
_symmetry.space_group_name_H-M   'P 1'
#
loop_
_entity.id
_entity.type
_entity.pdbx_description
1 polymer ?
#
loop_
_entity_poly.entity_id
_entity_poly.type
_entity_poly.pdbx_seq_one_letter_code
_entity_poly.pdbx_strand_id
1 'polypeptide(L)'
;MPNNWQFKTEIKESEIHGHGRFAMEDIPKGKTVVTLEGPALPKEQAPRKMPVSDTHNMNCEDTFVNHNEDPNLKLVDTKITITVEKTFVSTKKIVKGAELTMNYEEFARGKKFLF
;
A
#
# COMPACT_ATOMS: atom_id res chain seq x y z
N MET A 1 4.79 -12.95 -3.86
CA MET A 1 6.15 -12.38 -3.72
C MET A 1 6.11 -11.40 -2.56
N PRO A 2 7.16 -11.32 -1.73
CA PRO A 2 7.18 -10.36 -0.64
C PRO A 2 7.20 -8.93 -1.19
N ASN A 3 6.52 -8.02 -0.50
CA ASN A 3 6.56 -6.60 -0.85
C ASN A 3 7.97 -6.04 -0.66
N ASN A 4 8.47 -5.22 -1.59
CA ASN A 4 9.83 -4.68 -1.55
C ASN A 4 9.90 -3.39 -0.73
N TRP A 5 10.00 -3.53 0.60
CA TRP A 5 10.17 -2.44 1.56
C TRP A 5 11.61 -1.89 1.54
N GLN A 6 11.76 -0.58 1.38
CA GLN A 6 13.07 0.09 1.39
C GLN A 6 13.54 0.53 2.78
N PHE A 7 12.65 0.44 3.77
CA PHE A 7 12.89 0.80 5.17
C PHE A 7 12.36 -0.30 6.08
N LYS A 8 12.94 -0.43 7.27
CA LYS A 8 12.48 -1.35 8.30
C LYS A 8 11.09 -0.96 8.77
N THR A 9 10.19 -1.94 8.77
CA THR A 9 8.83 -1.78 9.22
C THR A 9 8.40 -2.95 10.09
N GLU A 10 7.42 -2.72 10.94
CA GLU A 10 6.79 -3.75 11.77
C GLU A 10 5.27 -3.71 11.61
N ILE A 11 4.61 -4.85 11.83
CA ILE A 11 3.14 -4.92 11.92
C ILE A 11 2.78 -5.05 13.40
N LYS A 12 1.84 -4.22 13.86
CA LYS A 12 1.26 -4.29 15.21
C LYS A 12 -0.19 -3.81 15.18
N GLU A 13 -0.88 -3.87 16.31
CA GLU A 13 -2.24 -3.31 16.43
C GLU A 13 -2.24 -1.82 16.05
N SER A 14 -3.26 -1.42 15.28
CA SER A 14 -3.46 -0.04 14.84
C SER A 14 -4.64 0.60 15.57
N GLU A 15 -4.51 1.89 15.84
CA GLU A 15 -5.61 2.71 16.35
C GLU A 15 -6.64 3.06 15.26
N ILE A 16 -6.30 2.85 13.98
CA ILE A 16 -7.21 3.07 12.85
C ILE A 16 -8.13 1.87 12.69
N HIS A 17 -7.56 0.69 12.40
CA HIS A 17 -8.32 -0.53 12.24
C HIS A 17 -7.41 -1.77 12.26
N GLY A 18 -7.76 -2.77 13.08
CA GLY A 18 -7.08 -4.06 13.13
C GLY A 18 -5.57 -3.93 13.32
N HIS A 19 -4.81 -4.33 12.30
CA HIS A 19 -3.35 -4.20 12.30
C HIS A 19 -2.91 -3.09 11.34
N GLY A 20 -1.84 -2.40 11.72
CA GLY A 20 -1.17 -1.38 10.93
C GLY A 20 0.31 -1.72 10.74
N ARG A 21 0.91 -1.12 9.72
CA ARG A 21 2.35 -1.19 9.47
C ARG A 21 3.02 0.11 9.87
N PHE A 22 4.08 0.02 10.66
CA PHE A 22 4.74 1.16 11.28
C PHE A 22 6.20 1.23 10.86
N ALA A 23 6.71 2.46 10.73
CA ALA A 23 8.12 2.70 10.44
C ALA A 23 8.99 2.38 11.67
N MET A 24 10.07 1.60 11.50
CA MET A 24 11.03 1.33 12.60
C MET A 24 12.22 2.30 12.58
N GLU A 25 12.26 3.20 11.61
CA GLU A 25 13.28 4.23 11.41
C GLU A 25 12.65 5.48 10.77
N ASP A 26 13.38 6.60 10.80
CA ASP A 26 12.96 7.83 10.14
C ASP A 26 13.01 7.66 8.61
N ILE A 27 11.92 8.00 7.93
CA ILE A 27 11.81 7.98 6.47
C ILE A 27 11.78 9.43 5.97
N PRO A 28 12.79 9.88 5.22
CA PRO A 28 12.80 11.22 4.64
C PRO A 28 11.65 11.39 3.64
N LYS A 29 11.14 12.63 3.50
CA LYS A 29 10.14 12.99 2.50
C LYS A 29 10.64 12.68 1.08
N GLY A 30 9.75 12.20 0.21
CA GLY A 30 10.01 11.95 -1.21
C GLY A 30 10.81 10.67 -1.50
N LYS A 31 11.02 9.81 -0.50
CA LYS A 31 11.72 8.53 -0.68
C LYS A 31 10.73 7.43 -1.02
N THR A 32 11.12 6.53 -1.92
CA THR A 32 10.40 5.28 -2.18
C THR A 32 10.38 4.45 -0.91
N VAL A 33 9.18 4.14 -0.42
CA VAL A 33 8.98 3.36 0.81
C VAL A 33 8.77 1.89 0.50
N VAL A 34 7.94 1.61 -0.50
CA VAL A 34 7.63 0.25 -0.92
C VAL A 34 7.29 0.17 -2.41
N THR A 35 7.75 -0.89 -3.05
CA THR A 35 7.19 -1.36 -4.32
C THR A 35 6.44 -2.66 -4.04
N LEU A 36 5.14 -2.64 -4.31
CA LEU A 36 4.30 -3.83 -4.25
C LEU A 36 4.38 -4.54 -5.59
N GLU A 37 4.43 -5.87 -5.56
CA GLU A 37 4.48 -6.69 -6.77
C GLU A 37 3.57 -7.90 -6.65
N GLY A 38 2.80 -8.19 -7.71
CA GLY A 38 2.01 -9.39 -7.80
C GLY A 38 1.34 -9.56 -9.16
N PRO A 39 0.88 -10.78 -9.51
CA PRO A 39 0.11 -10.98 -10.72
C PRO A 39 -1.25 -10.30 -10.61
N ALA A 40 -1.78 -9.83 -11.75
CA ALA A 40 -3.18 -9.43 -11.85
C ALA A 40 -4.06 -10.69 -11.96
N LEU A 41 -4.94 -10.90 -10.99
CA LEU A 41 -5.90 -12.00 -10.99
C LEU A 41 -7.34 -11.45 -10.99
N PRO A 42 -8.33 -12.21 -11.50
CA PRO A 42 -9.73 -11.88 -11.33
C PRO A 42 -10.08 -11.60 -9.87
N LYS A 43 -11.00 -10.67 -9.62
CA LYS A 43 -11.38 -10.24 -8.25
C LYS A 43 -11.82 -11.39 -7.35
N GLU A 44 -12.42 -12.42 -7.92
CA GLU A 44 -12.88 -13.62 -7.22
C GLU A 44 -11.71 -14.46 -6.69
N GLN A 45 -10.56 -14.41 -7.35
CA GLN A 45 -9.35 -15.14 -6.97
C GLN A 45 -8.43 -14.33 -6.04
N ALA A 46 -8.50 -13.00 -6.10
CA ALA A 46 -7.75 -12.08 -5.25
C ALA A 46 -8.69 -11.07 -4.56
N PRO A 47 -9.67 -11.52 -3.77
CA PRO A 47 -10.63 -10.64 -3.12
C PRO A 47 -9.92 -9.72 -2.11
N ARG A 48 -10.41 -8.48 -1.98
CA ARG A 48 -9.88 -7.47 -1.04
C ARG A 48 -8.40 -7.10 -1.24
N LYS A 49 -7.80 -7.47 -2.37
CA LYS A 49 -6.45 -7.04 -2.77
C LYS A 49 -6.48 -5.72 -3.54
N MET A 50 -5.29 -5.16 -3.79
CA MET A 50 -5.12 -3.87 -4.47
C MET A 50 -5.77 -3.88 -5.87
N PRO A 51 -6.64 -2.91 -6.20
CA PRO A 51 -7.30 -2.89 -7.50
C PRO A 51 -6.32 -2.58 -8.63
N VAL A 52 -6.52 -3.26 -9.76
CA VAL A 52 -5.78 -3.02 -11.02
C VAL A 52 -6.75 -2.50 -12.08
N SER A 53 -7.90 -3.14 -12.22
CA SER A 53 -8.97 -2.78 -13.17
C SER A 53 -10.35 -2.99 -12.56
N ASP A 54 -11.41 -2.93 -13.35
CA ASP A 54 -12.77 -3.25 -12.89
C ASP A 54 -12.95 -4.74 -12.57
N THR A 55 -12.15 -5.60 -13.18
CA THR A 55 -12.29 -7.06 -13.11
C THR A 55 -11.13 -7.75 -12.41
N HIS A 56 -9.99 -7.07 -12.21
CA HIS A 56 -8.78 -7.68 -11.65
C HIS A 56 -8.21 -6.90 -10.45
N ASN A 57 -7.66 -7.66 -9.51
CA ASN A 57 -6.84 -7.17 -8.40
C ASN A 57 -5.41 -7.72 -8.50
N MET A 58 -4.45 -7.00 -7.94
CA MET A 58 -3.05 -7.40 -7.82
C MET A 58 -2.92 -8.32 -6.62
N ASN A 59 -2.60 -9.58 -6.84
CA ASN A 59 -2.39 -10.55 -5.76
C ASN A 59 -0.99 -10.38 -5.13
N CYS A 60 -0.85 -9.36 -4.29
CA CYS A 60 0.36 -9.10 -3.51
C CYS A 60 0.21 -9.58 -2.06
N GLU A 61 1.34 -9.65 -1.35
CA GLU A 61 1.36 -9.80 0.10
C GLU A 61 0.57 -8.65 0.76
N ASP A 62 -0.12 -8.94 1.86
CA ASP A 62 -0.87 -7.92 2.60
C ASP A 62 0.06 -6.84 3.13
N THR A 63 -0.29 -5.58 2.84
CA THR A 63 0.56 -4.44 3.19
C THR A 63 0.44 -4.05 4.64
N PHE A 64 -0.75 -4.26 5.24
CA PHE A 64 -1.15 -3.69 6.54
C PHE A 64 -1.04 -2.16 6.60
N VAL A 65 -1.05 -1.50 5.43
CA VAL A 65 -1.05 -0.03 5.36
C VAL A 65 -2.49 0.44 5.33
N ASN A 66 -2.90 1.09 6.41
CA ASN A 66 -4.27 1.54 6.61
C ASN A 66 -4.60 2.82 5.83
N HIS A 67 -5.90 3.12 5.80
CA HIS A 67 -6.41 4.31 5.16
C HIS A 67 -6.26 5.57 6.04
N ASN A 68 -5.91 6.70 5.44
CA ASN A 68 -6.09 8.04 6.02
C ASN A 68 -6.34 9.07 4.89
N GLU A 69 -7.14 10.10 5.15
CA GLU A 69 -7.38 11.21 4.21
C GLU A 69 -6.17 12.15 4.05
N ASP A 70 -5.34 12.28 5.10
CA ASP A 70 -4.01 12.92 5.07
C ASP A 70 -2.89 11.87 5.15
N PRO A 71 -2.72 11.04 4.10
CA PRO A 71 -1.79 9.93 4.13
C PRO A 71 -0.33 10.38 4.14
N ASN A 72 0.55 9.55 4.69
CA ASN A 72 1.99 9.76 4.59
C ASN A 72 2.65 9.04 3.40
N LEU A 73 1.89 8.22 2.66
CA LEU A 73 2.31 7.59 1.40
C LEU A 73 1.46 8.06 0.22
N LYS A 74 2.08 8.08 -0.96
CA LYS A 74 1.42 8.38 -2.24
C LYS A 74 1.86 7.42 -3.33
N LEU A 75 0.91 6.97 -4.16
CA LEU A 75 1.23 6.23 -5.39
C LEU A 75 1.91 7.16 -6.39
N VAL A 76 3.07 6.79 -6.90
CA VAL A 76 3.76 7.56 -7.94
C VAL A 76 3.95 6.81 -9.24
N ASP A 77 3.88 5.49 -9.21
CA ASP A 77 4.03 4.67 -10.41
C ASP A 77 3.16 3.42 -10.35
N THR A 78 2.70 2.99 -11.51
CA THR A 78 2.04 1.70 -11.71
C THR A 78 2.48 1.13 -13.05
N LYS A 79 3.17 0.00 -13.02
CA LYS A 79 3.54 -0.74 -14.24
C LYS A 79 2.68 -1.99 -14.33
N ILE A 80 2.11 -2.22 -15.50
CA ILE A 80 1.28 -3.39 -15.78
C ILE A 80 1.97 -4.16 -16.90
N THR A 81 2.60 -5.27 -16.54
CA THR A 81 3.20 -6.22 -17.47
C THR A 81 2.58 -7.60 -17.24
N ILE A 82 3.39 -8.67 -17.26
CA ILE A 82 2.98 -9.99 -16.74
C ILE A 82 2.70 -9.89 -15.23
N THR A 83 3.48 -9.07 -14.52
CA THR A 83 3.26 -8.68 -13.12
C THR A 83 2.85 -7.22 -13.04
N VAL A 84 2.09 -6.89 -12.00
CA VAL A 84 1.75 -5.52 -11.65
C VAL A 84 2.71 -5.04 -10.57
N GLU A 85 3.28 -3.86 -10.79
CA GLU A 85 4.09 -3.15 -9.81
C GLU A 85 3.39 -1.85 -9.41
N LYS A 86 3.36 -1.54 -8.11
CA LYS A 86 2.87 -0.25 -7.59
C LYS A 86 3.90 0.34 -6.63
N THR A 87 4.40 1.53 -6.95
CA THR A 87 5.46 2.20 -6.17
C THR A 87 4.91 3.36 -5.36
N PHE A 88 5.22 3.36 -4.06
CA PHE A 88 4.78 4.36 -3.10
C PHE A 88 5.96 5.15 -2.56
N VAL A 89 5.79 6.47 -2.46
CA VAL A 89 6.76 7.37 -1.84
C VAL A 89 6.17 8.08 -0.63
N SER A 90 7.03 8.54 0.27
CA SER A 90 6.64 9.36 1.41
C SER A 90 6.25 10.78 0.99
N THR A 91 5.10 11.27 1.43
CA THR A 91 4.63 12.64 1.15
C THR A 91 5.17 13.66 2.16
N LYS A 92 5.55 13.18 3.33
CA LYS A 92 6.11 13.94 4.47
C LYS A 92 7.24 13.15 5.13
N LYS A 93 8.01 13.79 6.01
CA LYS A 93 8.95 13.06 6.87
C LYS A 93 8.12 12.14 7.77
N ILE A 94 8.42 10.84 7.77
CA ILE A 94 7.78 9.87 8.65
C ILE A 94 8.76 9.58 9.77
N VAL A 95 8.37 9.86 11.00
CA VAL A 95 9.21 9.58 12.17
C VAL A 95 9.13 8.10 12.51
N LYS A 96 10.21 7.56 13.09
CA LYS A 96 10.18 6.23 13.70
C LYS A 96 8.95 6.07 14.62
N GLY A 97 8.25 4.96 14.46
CA GLY A 97 7.06 4.59 15.22
C GLY A 97 5.74 5.08 14.63
N ALA A 98 5.76 5.93 13.60
CA ALA A 98 4.53 6.37 12.93
C ALA A 98 3.94 5.26 12.03
N GLU A 99 2.61 5.20 12.00
CA GLU A 99 1.88 4.29 11.11
C GLU A 99 1.98 4.77 9.67
N LEU A 100 2.28 3.85 8.75
CA LEU A 100 2.22 4.11 7.32
C LEU A 100 0.76 4.09 6.88
N THR A 101 0.34 5.15 6.17
CA THR A 101 -1.03 5.31 5.72
C THR A 101 -1.10 5.74 4.27
N MET A 102 -2.15 5.32 3.58
CA MET A 102 -2.42 5.68 2.19
C MET A 102 -3.87 6.16 2.03
N ASN A 103 -4.16 6.97 1.01
CA ASN A 103 -5.54 7.34 0.71
C ASN A 103 -6.16 6.34 -0.28
N TYR A 104 -7.05 5.46 0.20
CA TYR A 104 -7.68 4.41 -0.62
C TYR A 104 -8.39 4.93 -1.88
N GLU A 105 -8.86 6.17 -1.89
CA GLU A 105 -9.46 6.78 -3.08
C GLU A 105 -8.46 6.98 -4.23
N GLU A 106 -7.20 7.33 -3.92
CA GLU A 106 -6.14 7.49 -4.92
C GLU A 106 -5.89 6.19 -5.70
N PHE A 107 -6.07 5.05 -5.05
CA PHE A 107 -5.82 3.72 -5.62
C PHE A 107 -7.06 3.14 -6.29
N ALA A 108 -8.25 3.49 -5.80
CA ALA A 108 -9.49 2.88 -6.21
C ALA A 108 -10.25 3.63 -7.30
N ARG A 109 -9.93 4.90 -7.58
CA ARG A 109 -10.66 5.72 -8.58
C ARG A 109 -12.19 5.56 -8.45
N GLY A 110 -12.74 5.86 -7.27
CA GLY A 110 -14.20 5.81 -7.03
C GLY A 110 -14.81 4.40 -6.94
N LYS A 111 -14.00 3.33 -6.92
CA LYS A 111 -14.48 1.97 -6.74
C LYS A 111 -14.65 1.68 -5.25
N LYS A 112 -15.89 1.66 -4.77
CA LYS A 112 -16.24 1.32 -3.38
C LYS A 112 -15.55 0.01 -2.98
N PHE A 113 -14.70 0.07 -1.97
CA PHE A 113 -14.27 -1.12 -1.26
C PHE A 113 -15.43 -1.57 -0.35
N LEU A 114 -15.82 -2.84 -0.48
CA LEU A 114 -16.59 -3.51 0.55
C LEU A 114 -15.58 -3.96 1.60
N PHE A 115 -15.36 -3.10 2.60
CA PHE A 115 -14.71 -3.47 3.85
C PHE A 115 -15.65 -4.40 4.63
#